data_AF-A0A958D851-F1
#
_entry.id   AF-A0A958D851-F1
#
_cell.length_a   1.000
_cell.length_b   1.000
_cell.length_c   1.000
_cell.angle_alpha   90.00
_cell.angle_beta   90.00
_cell.angle_gamma   90.00
#
_symmetry.space_group_name_H-M   'P 1'
#
loop_
_entity.id
_entity.type
_entity.pdbx_description
1 polymer ?
#
loop_
_entity_poly.entity_id
_entity_poly.type
_entity_poly.pdbx_seq_one_letter_code
_entity_poly.pdbx_strand_id
1 'polypeptide(L)'
;MKKRTEQSVQPAAGPFNPSEVLASLPETLRYLPVGVTRRDRSTHYVDPCGVQSAADLPARLYLGDQDPGAFSLDATGWRIRYQNAEAETHVELEYESRRMTLMGSFVWRGIQGMTIFANGRDWKPFIRYMSMPVPEEWLSGLAADLESRCNLECTVCPSTPLLVAFPDGAMMALLFPVPAARLPDLTGCLDTIDADPTIATPITMTATLARVSGESLDAERLVYLAQILCFFRDLARIADHCQRLGFIGSAPAAGADNYPNELAWRAIVMPLGAAITAGRIEVHAPDRAQRVIYHDPFPADMTTRLDKIRDASRIETEERLKAAETFWSVSSGENNDRNA
;
A
#
# COMPACT_ATOMS: atom_id res chain seq x y z
N MET A 1 -37.38 15.98 -32.94
CA MET A 1 -35.97 15.62 -33.21
C MET A 1 -35.08 16.76 -32.73
N LYS A 2 -34.47 16.64 -31.55
CA LYS A 2 -33.46 17.60 -31.06
C LYS A 2 -32.09 17.10 -31.48
N LYS A 3 -31.43 17.80 -32.41
CA LYS A 3 -30.03 17.57 -32.79
C LYS A 3 -29.15 17.92 -31.59
N ARG A 4 -28.45 16.92 -31.04
CA ARG A 4 -27.42 17.12 -30.02
C ARG A 4 -26.14 17.54 -30.76
N THR A 5 -25.71 18.77 -30.55
CA THR A 5 -24.46 19.31 -31.09
C THR A 5 -23.31 18.74 -30.28
N GLU A 6 -22.62 17.74 -30.83
CA GLU A 6 -21.32 17.31 -30.32
C GLU A 6 -20.28 18.33 -30.79
N GLN A 7 -19.88 19.24 -29.91
CA GLN A 7 -18.70 20.06 -30.12
C GLN A 7 -17.47 19.20 -29.88
N SER A 8 -16.92 18.66 -30.98
CA SER A 8 -15.55 18.16 -31.03
C SER A 8 -14.61 19.36 -30.91
N VAL A 9 -14.06 19.55 -29.71
CA VAL A 9 -12.95 20.47 -29.49
C VAL A 9 -11.67 19.72 -29.87
N GLN A 10 -11.18 19.95 -31.09
CA GLN A 10 -9.80 19.57 -31.43
C GLN A 10 -8.85 20.60 -30.82
N PRO A 11 -7.93 20.20 -29.92
CA PRO A 11 -6.94 21.12 -29.36
C PRO A 11 -5.96 21.56 -30.46
N ALA A 12 -5.66 22.86 -30.49
CA ALA A 12 -4.61 23.41 -31.35
C ALA A 12 -3.25 22.75 -31.01
N ALA A 13 -2.46 22.42 -32.03
CA ALA A 13 -1.18 21.72 -31.95
C ALA A 13 -0.05 22.56 -31.30
N GLY A 14 -0.22 22.95 -30.04
CA GLY A 14 0.84 23.45 -29.19
C GLY A 14 1.69 22.31 -28.62
N PRO A 15 2.89 22.61 -28.08
CA PRO A 15 3.70 21.61 -27.38
C PRO A 15 2.91 21.04 -26.19
N PHE A 16 2.92 19.71 -26.03
CA PHE A 16 2.25 19.03 -24.93
C PHE A 16 2.82 19.52 -23.59
N ASN A 17 1.97 20.16 -22.77
CA ASN A 17 2.31 20.61 -21.42
C ASN A 17 1.57 19.73 -20.39
N PRO A 18 2.24 18.78 -19.72
CA PRO A 18 1.63 17.89 -18.73
C PRO A 18 0.90 18.63 -17.60
N SER A 19 1.40 19.82 -17.23
CA SER A 19 0.81 20.64 -16.16
C SER A 19 -0.56 21.19 -16.55
N GLU A 20 -0.68 21.70 -17.77
CA GLU A 20 -1.93 22.26 -18.29
C GLU A 20 -2.98 21.18 -18.48
N VAL A 21 -2.56 20.02 -19.02
CA VAL A 21 -3.44 18.85 -19.16
C VAL A 21 -3.96 18.43 -17.79
N LEU A 22 -3.07 18.23 -16.81
CA LEU A 22 -3.46 17.83 -15.45
C LEU A 22 -4.39 18.84 -14.77
N ALA A 23 -4.18 20.14 -14.98
CA ALA A 23 -5.03 21.20 -14.44
C ALA A 23 -6.41 21.26 -15.10
N SER A 24 -6.50 20.90 -16.39
CA SER A 24 -7.75 20.89 -17.16
C SER A 24 -8.62 19.65 -16.93
N LEU A 25 -8.03 18.56 -16.43
CA LEU A 25 -8.74 17.30 -16.24
C LEU A 25 -9.72 17.35 -15.05
N PRO A 26 -10.93 16.77 -15.20
CA PRO A 26 -11.86 16.65 -14.09
C PRO A 26 -11.26 15.77 -12.99
N GLU A 27 -11.60 16.07 -11.73
CA GLU A 27 -11.08 15.35 -10.55
C GLU A 27 -11.33 13.84 -10.64
N THR A 28 -12.45 13.43 -11.22
CA THR A 28 -12.84 12.02 -11.40
C THR A 28 -11.92 11.23 -12.34
N LEU A 29 -11.13 11.90 -13.18
CA LEU A 29 -10.10 11.27 -14.03
C LEU A 29 -8.70 11.36 -13.42
N ARG A 30 -8.50 12.28 -12.47
CA ARG A 30 -7.23 12.45 -11.75
C ARG A 30 -7.10 11.50 -10.56
N TYR A 31 -8.21 11.03 -10.02
CA TYR A 31 -8.24 10.15 -8.87
C TYR A 31 -9.32 9.07 -9.04
N LEU A 32 -8.86 7.83 -9.04
CA LEU A 32 -9.65 6.65 -9.33
C LEU A 32 -9.69 5.77 -8.07
N PRO A 33 -10.81 5.71 -7.34
CA PRO A 33 -10.95 4.79 -6.21
C PRO A 33 -11.10 3.36 -6.75
N VAL A 34 -10.08 2.51 -6.61
CA VAL A 34 -10.12 1.14 -7.14
C VAL A 34 -10.95 0.23 -6.23
N GLY A 35 -10.75 0.34 -4.91
CA GLY A 35 -11.59 -0.39 -3.94
C GLY A 35 -10.89 -0.73 -2.63
N VAL A 36 -11.55 -1.55 -1.82
CA VAL A 36 -11.09 -2.00 -0.51
C VAL A 36 -11.39 -3.49 -0.35
N THR A 37 -10.43 -4.26 0.17
CA THR A 37 -10.70 -5.67 0.55
C THR A 37 -11.40 -5.74 1.89
N ARG A 38 -12.29 -6.72 2.03
CA ARG A 38 -13.02 -6.92 3.30
C ARG A 38 -12.29 -7.98 4.10
N ARG A 39 -11.85 -7.60 5.30
CA ARG A 39 -11.33 -8.52 6.30
C ARG A 39 -12.04 -8.25 7.61
N ASP A 40 -12.30 -9.31 8.36
CA ASP A 40 -12.86 -9.16 9.69
C ASP A 40 -11.89 -8.31 10.53
N ARG A 41 -12.40 -7.17 11.00
CA ARG A 41 -11.76 -6.34 12.00
C ARG A 41 -12.50 -6.64 13.28
N SER A 42 -12.26 -7.80 13.88
CA SER A 42 -12.79 -8.07 15.21
C SER A 42 -12.22 -7.01 16.16
N THR A 43 -13.06 -6.04 16.53
CA THR A 43 -12.75 -4.97 17.47
C THR A 43 -13.21 -5.32 18.89
N HIS A 44 -13.73 -6.52 19.09
CA HIS A 44 -14.26 -6.96 20.37
C HIS A 44 -13.19 -7.73 21.13
N TYR A 45 -12.42 -7.00 21.91
CA TYR A 45 -11.47 -7.54 22.87
C TYR A 45 -11.67 -6.84 24.21
N VAL A 46 -11.40 -7.55 25.31
CA VAL A 46 -11.55 -7.01 26.66
C VAL A 46 -10.27 -6.28 27.09
N ASP A 47 -10.35 -5.45 28.13
CA ASP A 47 -9.15 -4.85 28.73
C ASP A 47 -8.16 -5.92 29.19
N PRO A 48 -6.83 -5.69 29.13
CA PRO A 48 -5.86 -6.74 29.40
C PRO A 48 -6.04 -7.43 30.76
N CYS A 49 -6.42 -6.70 31.81
CA CYS A 49 -6.69 -7.28 33.12
C CYS A 49 -7.97 -8.14 33.20
N GLY A 50 -8.88 -8.04 32.23
CA GLY A 50 -10.15 -8.76 32.19
C GLY A 50 -10.12 -10.07 31.39
N VAL A 51 -9.04 -10.34 30.66
CA VAL A 51 -8.90 -11.53 29.79
C VAL A 51 -9.02 -12.81 30.60
N GLN A 52 -9.94 -13.69 30.19
CA GLN A 52 -10.15 -15.02 30.78
C GLN A 52 -9.81 -16.15 29.79
N SER A 53 -9.78 -15.85 28.49
CA SER A 53 -9.55 -16.80 27.42
C SER A 53 -8.91 -16.14 26.21
N ALA A 54 -8.36 -16.93 25.29
CA ALA A 54 -7.85 -16.44 24.01
C ALA A 54 -8.91 -15.68 23.20
N ALA A 55 -10.19 -16.07 23.29
CA ALA A 55 -11.28 -15.41 22.58
C ALA A 55 -11.56 -13.98 23.06
N ASP A 56 -11.04 -13.58 24.23
CA ASP A 56 -11.15 -12.22 24.74
C ASP A 56 -10.09 -11.27 24.14
N LEU A 57 -9.15 -11.80 23.35
CA LEU A 57 -8.06 -11.09 22.71
C LEU A 57 -8.32 -10.93 21.20
N PRO A 58 -7.63 -9.98 20.53
CA PRO A 58 -7.70 -9.86 19.07
C PRO A 58 -7.38 -11.18 18.36
N ALA A 59 -8.06 -11.46 17.24
CA ALA A 59 -7.78 -12.66 16.44
C ALA A 59 -6.40 -12.62 15.74
N ARG A 60 -5.79 -11.44 15.66
CA ARG A 60 -4.45 -11.19 15.12
C ARG A 60 -3.80 -10.02 15.85
N LEU A 61 -2.48 -9.94 15.81
CA LEU A 61 -1.72 -8.83 16.37
C LEU A 61 -0.44 -8.59 15.57
N TYR A 62 -0.37 -7.42 14.92
CA TYR A 62 0.75 -6.84 14.17
C TYR A 62 1.37 -7.75 13.10
N LEU A 63 2.02 -8.84 13.49
CA LEU A 63 2.78 -9.74 12.63
C LEU A 63 2.13 -11.11 12.44
N GLY A 64 1.20 -11.51 13.32
CA GLY A 64 0.71 -12.88 13.32
C GLY A 64 -0.76 -13.01 13.71
N ASP A 65 -1.27 -14.22 13.52
CA ASP A 65 -2.61 -14.62 13.91
C ASP A 65 -2.57 -15.33 15.26
N GLN A 66 -3.65 -15.24 16.02
CA GLN A 66 -3.72 -15.82 17.35
C GLN A 66 -3.47 -17.34 17.30
N ASP A 67 -2.61 -17.86 18.18
CA ASP A 67 -2.49 -19.29 18.48
C ASP A 67 -3.22 -19.58 19.81
N PRO A 68 -4.48 -20.08 19.77
CA PRO A 68 -5.23 -20.38 20.99
C PRO A 68 -4.56 -21.47 21.85
N GLY A 69 -3.77 -22.36 21.24
CA GLY A 69 -3.05 -23.41 21.95
C GLY A 69 -1.88 -22.89 22.78
N ALA A 70 -1.36 -21.70 22.44
CA ALA A 70 -0.32 -21.02 23.18
C ALA A 70 -0.85 -20.14 24.34
N PHE A 71 -2.18 -20.01 24.48
CA PHE A 71 -2.76 -19.25 25.58
C PHE A 71 -2.59 -19.98 26.92
N SER A 72 -2.12 -19.26 27.93
CA SER A 72 -2.14 -19.75 29.30
C SER A 72 -2.52 -18.63 30.26
N LEU A 73 -3.35 -18.95 31.24
CA LEU A 73 -3.80 -18.09 32.32
C LEU A 73 -3.49 -18.78 33.65
N ASP A 74 -2.86 -18.05 34.55
CA ASP A 74 -2.58 -18.51 35.92
C ASP A 74 -2.74 -17.36 36.94
N ALA A 75 -2.33 -17.60 38.19
CA ALA A 75 -2.46 -16.61 39.26
C ALA A 75 -1.61 -15.34 39.06
N THR A 76 -0.60 -15.39 38.20
CA THR A 76 0.33 -14.28 37.90
C THR A 76 -0.13 -13.46 36.69
N GLY A 77 -1.07 -13.96 35.89
CA GLY A 77 -1.64 -13.27 34.75
C GLY A 77 -1.81 -14.22 33.56
N TRP A 78 -1.72 -13.69 32.34
CA TRP A 78 -1.88 -14.49 31.12
C TRP A 78 -0.78 -14.21 30.12
N ARG A 79 -0.56 -15.15 29.21
CA ARG A 79 0.30 -15.00 28.04
C ARG A 79 -0.32 -15.69 26.83
N ILE A 80 0.01 -15.19 25.65
CA ILE A 80 -0.38 -15.78 24.36
C ILE A 80 0.69 -15.50 23.32
N ARG A 81 0.69 -16.31 22.26
CA ARG A 81 1.51 -16.09 21.07
C ARG A 81 0.62 -15.82 19.85
N TYR A 82 1.04 -14.86 19.05
CA TYR A 82 0.53 -14.62 17.71
C TYR A 82 1.59 -15.05 16.71
N GLN A 83 1.26 -15.97 15.82
CA GLN A 83 2.20 -16.63 14.93
C GLN A 83 1.87 -16.30 13.48
N ASN A 84 2.86 -15.91 12.69
CA ASN A 84 2.71 -15.83 11.24
C ASN A 84 2.99 -17.20 10.60
N ALA A 85 2.70 -17.33 9.30
CA ALA A 85 3.03 -18.53 8.53
C ALA A 85 4.53 -18.88 8.61
N GLU A 86 5.41 -17.88 8.65
CA GLU A 86 6.82 -18.09 8.94
C GLU A 86 7.04 -18.27 10.45
N ALA A 87 7.53 -19.44 10.87
CA ALA A 87 7.73 -19.80 12.28
C ALA A 87 8.53 -18.76 13.08
N GLU A 88 9.51 -18.12 12.46
CA GLU A 88 10.39 -17.13 13.09
C GLU A 88 9.76 -15.73 13.19
N THR A 89 8.54 -15.54 12.69
CA THR A 89 7.80 -14.27 12.76
C THR A 89 6.62 -14.41 13.71
N HIS A 90 6.67 -13.73 14.86
CA HIS A 90 5.68 -13.87 15.91
C HIS A 90 5.62 -12.66 16.84
N VAL A 91 4.54 -12.59 17.62
CA VAL A 91 4.37 -11.66 18.74
C VAL A 91 4.05 -12.47 19.99
N GLU A 92 4.80 -12.27 21.06
CA GLU A 92 4.47 -12.80 22.39
C GLU A 92 3.87 -11.68 23.20
N LEU A 93 2.68 -11.92 23.76
CA LEU A 93 1.95 -10.94 24.55
C LEU A 93 1.67 -11.52 25.92
N GLU A 94 2.05 -10.79 26.96
CA GLU A 94 1.96 -11.21 28.35
C GLU A 94 1.38 -10.09 29.21
N TYR A 95 0.50 -10.42 30.13
CA TYR A 95 0.01 -9.52 31.16
C TYR A 95 0.40 -10.05 32.53
N GLU A 96 1.10 -9.24 33.32
CA GLU A 96 1.49 -9.53 34.70
C GLU A 96 0.52 -8.81 35.67
N SER A 97 -0.30 -9.59 36.39
CA SER A 97 -1.38 -9.08 37.25
C SER A 97 -0.86 -8.27 38.44
N ARG A 98 0.25 -8.69 39.06
CA ARG A 98 0.83 -8.04 40.24
C ARG A 98 1.34 -6.63 39.94
N ARG A 99 1.94 -6.44 38.77
CA ARG A 99 2.48 -5.16 38.33
C ARG A 99 1.49 -4.36 37.48
N MET A 100 0.38 -4.97 37.08
CA MET A 100 -0.56 -4.41 36.11
C MET A 100 0.16 -3.99 34.83
N THR A 101 1.05 -4.84 34.32
CA THR A 101 1.90 -4.55 33.16
C THR A 101 1.51 -5.44 32.00
N LEU A 102 1.28 -4.85 30.84
CA LEU A 102 1.18 -5.55 29.56
C LEU A 102 2.54 -5.46 28.85
N MET A 103 3.05 -6.60 28.44
CA MET A 103 4.33 -6.79 27.76
C MET A 103 4.08 -7.39 26.38
N GLY A 104 4.69 -6.81 25.35
CA GLY A 104 4.66 -7.34 24.00
C GLY A 104 6.07 -7.45 23.44
N SER A 105 6.45 -8.65 22.99
CA SER A 105 7.73 -8.92 22.30
C SER A 105 7.42 -9.24 20.85
N PHE A 106 8.06 -8.54 19.92
CA PHE A 106 7.82 -8.68 18.49
C PHE A 106 9.08 -9.15 17.78
N VAL A 107 8.96 -10.24 17.02
CA VAL A 107 10.05 -10.87 16.27
C VAL A 107 9.61 -11.04 14.82
N TRP A 108 10.44 -10.58 13.89
CA TRP A 108 10.20 -10.75 12.45
C TRP A 108 11.37 -11.49 11.82
N ARG A 109 11.10 -12.66 11.22
CA ARG A 109 12.13 -13.53 10.60
C ARG A 109 13.34 -13.75 11.53
N GLY A 110 13.08 -14.03 12.80
CA GLY A 110 14.09 -14.31 13.82
C GLY A 110 14.79 -13.06 14.39
N ILE A 111 14.50 -11.87 13.86
CA ILE A 111 15.06 -10.60 14.31
C ILE A 111 14.14 -9.99 15.36
N GLN A 112 14.61 -9.91 16.61
CA GLN A 112 13.94 -9.16 17.67
C GLN A 112 13.85 -7.69 17.29
N GLY A 113 12.65 -7.13 17.24
CA GLY A 113 12.44 -5.74 16.86
C GLY A 113 12.06 -4.85 18.02
N MET A 114 10.88 -5.08 18.58
CA MET A 114 10.31 -4.21 19.61
C MET A 114 9.96 -5.00 20.86
N THR A 115 10.20 -4.40 22.02
CA THR A 115 9.64 -4.86 23.29
C THR A 115 8.92 -3.70 23.95
N ILE A 116 7.62 -3.86 24.15
CA ILE A 116 6.74 -2.82 24.71
C ILE A 116 6.37 -3.19 26.13
N PHE A 117 6.43 -2.21 27.03
CA PHE A 117 5.90 -2.31 28.38
C PHE A 117 4.86 -1.21 28.58
N ALA A 118 3.64 -1.60 28.91
CA ALA A 118 2.50 -0.72 29.02
C ALA A 118 1.71 -0.99 30.30
N ASN A 119 0.90 -0.03 30.75
CA ASN A 119 -0.09 -0.29 31.78
C ASN A 119 -1.14 -1.27 31.21
N GLY A 120 -1.44 -2.34 31.93
CA GLY A 120 -2.37 -3.40 31.50
C GLY A 120 -3.83 -3.17 31.91
N ARG A 121 -4.22 -1.95 32.34
CA ARG A 121 -5.63 -1.61 32.58
C ARG A 121 -6.40 -1.31 31.29
N ASP A 122 -5.71 -0.86 30.26
CA ASP A 122 -6.30 -0.53 28.97
C ASP A 122 -5.27 -0.69 27.85
N TRP A 123 -5.74 -0.84 26.60
CA TRP A 123 -4.86 -1.05 25.45
C TRP A 123 -4.17 0.21 24.93
N LYS A 124 -4.62 1.42 25.30
CA LYS A 124 -4.18 2.67 24.67
C LYS A 124 -2.68 2.93 24.84
N PRO A 125 -2.05 2.76 26.03
CA PRO A 125 -0.60 2.89 26.16
C PRO A 125 0.14 1.91 25.25
N PHE A 126 -0.31 0.65 25.17
CA PHE A 126 0.30 -0.36 24.30
C PHE A 126 0.21 0.04 22.83
N ILE A 127 -0.97 0.46 22.35
CA ILE A 127 -1.21 0.94 20.98
C ILE A 127 -0.33 2.16 20.67
N ARG A 128 -0.18 3.08 21.62
CA ARG A 128 0.69 4.25 21.47
C ARG A 128 2.14 3.85 21.28
N TYR A 129 2.64 2.87 22.02
CA TYR A 129 4.00 2.36 21.85
C TYR A 129 4.16 1.55 20.56
N MET A 130 3.12 0.87 20.08
CA MET A 130 3.15 0.23 18.75
C MET A 130 3.31 1.26 17.62
N SER A 131 2.97 2.53 17.85
CA SER A 131 3.13 3.63 16.88
C SER A 131 4.58 4.10 16.73
N MET A 132 5.53 3.46 17.41
CA MET A 132 6.96 3.69 17.19
C MET A 132 7.39 3.26 15.78
N PRO A 133 8.47 3.84 15.22
CA PRO A 133 8.98 3.45 13.91
C PRO A 133 9.22 1.94 13.81
N VAL A 134 8.97 1.37 12.62
CA VAL A 134 9.33 -0.02 12.33
C VAL A 134 10.85 -0.18 12.50
N PRO A 135 11.33 -1.23 13.18
CA PRO A 135 12.76 -1.50 13.32
C PRO A 135 13.49 -1.45 11.98
N GLU A 136 14.66 -0.79 11.95
CA GLU A 136 15.43 -0.56 10.73
C GLU A 136 15.88 -1.88 10.09
N GLU A 137 16.20 -2.88 10.91
CA GLU A 137 16.60 -4.21 10.49
C GLU A 137 15.45 -4.94 9.78
N TRP A 138 14.20 -4.72 10.21
CA TRP A 138 13.03 -5.29 9.54
C TRP A 138 12.80 -4.63 8.18
N LEU A 139 12.87 -3.30 8.12
CA LEU A 139 12.73 -2.57 6.86
C LEU A 139 13.86 -2.92 5.87
N SER A 140 15.10 -3.02 6.36
CA SER A 140 16.26 -3.39 5.55
C SER A 140 16.17 -4.84 5.05
N GLY A 141 15.74 -5.77 5.91
CA GLY A 141 15.53 -7.16 5.50
C GLY A 141 14.39 -7.30 4.48
N LEU A 142 13.32 -6.52 4.64
CA LEU A 142 12.22 -6.48 3.68
C LEU A 142 12.67 -5.86 2.34
N ALA A 143 13.44 -4.77 2.40
CA ALA A 143 14.04 -4.14 1.23
C ALA A 143 14.93 -5.14 0.47
N ALA A 144 15.88 -5.78 1.15
CA ALA A 144 16.76 -6.75 0.52
C ALA A 144 16.00 -7.90 -0.15
N ASP A 145 14.94 -8.41 0.48
CA ASP A 145 14.07 -9.43 -0.11
C ASP A 145 13.35 -8.90 -1.36
N LEU A 146 12.56 -7.83 -1.23
CA LEU A 146 11.74 -7.32 -2.33
C LEU A 146 12.58 -6.79 -3.50
N GLU A 147 13.61 -6.00 -3.24
CA GLU A 147 14.46 -5.40 -4.28
C GLU A 147 15.29 -6.45 -5.03
N SER A 148 15.58 -7.61 -4.42
CA SER A 148 16.26 -8.71 -5.10
C SER A 148 15.39 -9.43 -6.13
N ARG A 149 14.05 -9.33 -6.00
CA ARG A 149 13.08 -10.08 -6.82
C ARG A 149 12.24 -9.19 -7.71
N CYS A 150 12.03 -7.94 -7.32
CA CYS A 150 11.11 -6.99 -7.94
C CYS A 150 11.82 -5.73 -8.42
N ASN A 151 11.35 -5.14 -9.51
CA ASN A 151 11.71 -3.78 -9.92
C ASN A 151 11.01 -2.77 -8.97
N LEU A 152 11.55 -2.65 -7.77
CA LEU A 152 10.98 -1.89 -6.66
C LEU A 152 12.10 -1.24 -5.83
N GLU A 153 11.84 -0.08 -5.23
CA GLU A 153 12.69 0.55 -4.22
C GLU A 153 11.95 0.66 -2.88
N CYS A 154 12.60 0.25 -1.79
CA CYS A 154 12.10 0.40 -0.44
C CYS A 154 12.72 1.65 0.20
N THR A 155 11.92 2.69 0.40
CA THR A 155 12.36 3.90 1.09
C THR A 155 12.32 3.70 2.60
N VAL A 156 13.49 3.73 3.24
CA VAL A 156 13.62 3.71 4.70
C VAL A 156 13.61 5.15 5.22
N CYS A 157 12.51 5.54 5.88
CA CYS A 157 12.34 6.88 6.45
C CYS A 157 12.24 6.81 7.99
N PRO A 158 13.35 6.66 8.72
CA PRO A 158 13.34 6.37 10.16
C PRO A 158 12.75 7.52 11.01
N SER A 159 12.75 8.75 10.49
CA SER A 159 12.25 9.94 11.19
C SER A 159 10.76 10.22 10.97
N THR A 160 10.08 9.44 10.11
CA THR A 160 8.69 9.75 9.77
C THR A 160 7.71 9.08 10.72
N PRO A 161 6.65 9.78 11.19
CA PRO A 161 5.64 9.16 12.03
C PRO A 161 5.05 7.91 11.38
N LEU A 162 5.04 6.80 12.12
CA LEU A 162 4.39 5.59 11.67
C LEU A 162 2.90 5.67 11.99
N LEU A 163 2.06 5.52 10.97
CA LEU A 163 0.64 5.30 11.19
C LEU A 163 0.43 3.82 11.48
N VAL A 164 -0.26 3.54 12.58
CA VAL A 164 -0.62 2.17 12.97
C VAL A 164 -2.12 2.07 13.12
N ALA A 165 -2.66 0.90 12.78
CA ALA A 165 -4.02 0.54 13.15
C ALA A 165 -3.96 -0.67 14.07
N PHE A 166 -4.63 -0.61 15.22
CA PHE A 166 -4.74 -1.78 16.08
C PHE A 166 -5.90 -2.67 15.62
N PRO A 167 -5.72 -4.00 15.53
CA PRO A 167 -4.52 -4.76 15.90
C PRO A 167 -3.55 -5.02 14.73
N ASP A 168 -3.81 -4.48 13.55
CA ASP A 168 -3.15 -4.83 12.28
C ASP A 168 -1.68 -4.38 12.16
N GLY A 169 -1.22 -3.40 12.97
CA GLY A 169 0.18 -2.96 13.05
C GLY A 169 0.53 -1.78 12.15
N ALA A 170 1.76 -1.76 11.64
CA ALA A 170 2.33 -0.70 10.81
C ALA A 170 1.67 -0.58 9.44
N MET A 171 1.16 0.61 9.10
CA MET A 171 0.64 0.90 7.76
C MET A 171 1.78 1.27 6.80
N MET A 172 1.77 0.59 5.65
CA MET A 172 2.70 0.77 4.54
C MET A 172 1.95 1.25 3.29
N ALA A 173 2.66 1.93 2.41
CA ALA A 173 2.20 2.26 1.07
C ALA A 173 3.09 1.52 0.05
N LEU A 174 2.45 0.76 -0.84
CA LEU A 174 3.06 0.25 -2.06
C LEU A 174 2.54 1.08 -3.23
N LEU A 175 3.45 1.78 -3.91
CA LEU A 175 3.16 2.64 -5.05
C LEU A 175 3.74 2.00 -6.30
N PHE A 176 3.01 1.98 -7.40
CA PHE A 176 3.54 1.52 -8.67
C PHE A 176 2.89 2.27 -9.83
N PRO A 177 3.65 2.72 -10.84
CA PRO A 177 3.09 3.42 -11.97
C PRO A 177 2.39 2.43 -12.92
N VAL A 178 1.29 2.85 -13.51
CA VAL A 178 0.39 2.05 -14.34
C VAL A 178 0.05 2.84 -15.60
N PRO A 179 0.27 2.29 -16.80
CA PRO A 179 -0.18 2.92 -18.03
C PRO A 179 -1.71 2.90 -18.09
N ALA A 180 -2.31 3.91 -18.75
CA ALA A 180 -3.76 4.04 -18.82
C ALA A 180 -4.46 2.78 -19.34
N ALA A 181 -3.87 2.09 -20.31
CA ALA A 181 -4.36 0.83 -20.89
C ALA A 181 -4.42 -0.36 -19.90
N ARG A 182 -3.76 -0.26 -18.74
CA ARG A 182 -3.76 -1.31 -17.70
C ARG A 182 -4.61 -0.91 -16.48
N LEU A 183 -5.27 0.24 -16.50
CA LEU A 183 -6.15 0.67 -15.40
C LEU A 183 -7.31 -0.28 -15.12
N PRO A 184 -8.04 -0.83 -16.13
CA PRO A 184 -9.14 -1.75 -15.87
C PRO A 184 -8.69 -2.99 -15.08
N ASP A 185 -7.45 -3.45 -15.31
CA ASP A 185 -6.89 -4.65 -14.70
C ASP A 185 -6.64 -4.51 -13.18
N LEU A 186 -6.62 -3.28 -12.65
CA LEU A 186 -6.42 -3.04 -11.20
C LEU A 186 -7.52 -3.65 -10.35
N THR A 187 -8.75 -3.74 -10.88
CA THR A 187 -9.86 -4.41 -10.18
C THR A 187 -9.61 -5.92 -10.09
N GLY A 188 -9.12 -6.54 -11.16
CA GLY A 188 -8.70 -7.93 -11.15
C GLY A 188 -7.53 -8.18 -10.18
N CYS A 189 -6.58 -7.25 -10.08
CA CYS A 189 -5.52 -7.30 -9.06
C CYS A 189 -6.10 -7.32 -7.64
N LEU A 190 -6.99 -6.38 -7.34
CA LEU A 190 -7.65 -6.30 -6.05
C LEU A 190 -8.44 -7.57 -5.72
N ASP A 191 -9.13 -8.17 -6.71
CA ASP A 191 -9.85 -9.43 -6.53
C ASP A 191 -8.91 -10.59 -6.20
N THR A 192 -7.75 -10.68 -6.84
CA THR A 192 -6.78 -11.75 -6.53
C THR A 192 -6.21 -11.61 -5.12
N ILE A 193 -6.00 -10.38 -4.66
CA ILE A 193 -5.60 -10.08 -3.28
C ILE A 193 -6.74 -10.41 -2.31
N ASP A 194 -7.98 -10.04 -2.64
CA ASP A 194 -9.14 -10.31 -1.77
C ASP A 194 -9.38 -11.82 -1.60
N ALA A 195 -9.16 -12.60 -2.66
CA ALA A 195 -9.29 -14.05 -2.65
C ALA A 195 -8.15 -14.78 -1.93
N ASP A 196 -7.05 -14.10 -1.59
CA ASP A 196 -5.91 -14.71 -0.89
C ASP A 196 -6.17 -14.78 0.63
N PRO A 197 -6.35 -15.99 1.21
CA PRO A 197 -6.61 -16.14 2.64
C PRO A 197 -5.37 -15.86 3.49
N THR A 198 -4.17 -15.81 2.91
CA THR A 198 -2.93 -15.50 3.62
C THR A 198 -2.73 -14.01 3.85
N ILE A 199 -3.51 -13.15 3.16
CA ILE A 199 -3.54 -11.72 3.40
C ILE A 199 -4.59 -11.46 4.49
N ALA A 200 -4.11 -11.23 5.70
CA ALA A 200 -4.96 -11.17 6.88
C ALA A 200 -5.66 -9.81 7.02
N THR A 201 -5.02 -8.73 6.56
CA THR A 201 -5.46 -7.35 6.81
C THR A 201 -6.20 -6.74 5.63
N PRO A 202 -7.14 -5.81 5.88
CA PRO A 202 -7.81 -5.10 4.80
C PRO A 202 -6.84 -4.15 4.12
N ILE A 203 -6.96 -4.05 2.79
CA ILE A 203 -6.16 -3.14 1.97
C ILE A 203 -7.07 -2.16 1.24
N THR A 204 -6.52 -1.00 0.90
CA THR A 204 -7.19 0.00 0.07
C THR A 204 -6.36 0.25 -1.17
N MET A 205 -6.98 0.23 -2.35
CA MET A 205 -6.32 0.53 -3.62
C MET A 205 -6.92 1.79 -4.28
N THR A 206 -6.04 2.67 -4.75
CA THR A 206 -6.40 3.87 -5.53
C THR A 206 -5.43 4.07 -6.68
N ALA A 207 -5.80 4.83 -7.70
CA ALA A 207 -4.87 5.31 -8.72
C ALA A 207 -5.01 6.82 -8.91
N THR A 208 -3.88 7.52 -8.84
CA THR A 208 -3.81 8.98 -8.97
C THR A 208 -2.98 9.34 -10.19
N LEU A 209 -3.48 10.23 -11.04
CA LEU A 209 -2.71 10.75 -12.16
C LEU A 209 -1.59 11.65 -11.64
N ALA A 210 -0.35 11.28 -11.96
CA ALA A 210 0.86 11.96 -11.54
C ALA A 210 1.71 12.34 -12.75
N ARG A 211 2.55 13.36 -12.55
CA ARG A 211 3.60 13.73 -13.50
C ARG A 211 4.87 13.00 -13.16
N VAL A 212 5.54 12.47 -14.17
CA VAL A 212 6.81 11.77 -14.03
C VAL A 212 7.87 12.43 -14.91
N SER A 213 9.00 12.77 -14.29
CA SER A 213 10.16 13.39 -14.95
C SER A 213 11.44 12.73 -14.45
N GLY A 214 12.52 12.68 -15.21
CA GLY A 214 13.75 12.06 -14.74
C GLY A 214 14.89 12.20 -15.73
N GLU A 215 16.10 11.88 -15.27
CA GLU A 215 17.32 11.93 -16.08
C GLU A 215 17.31 10.86 -17.18
N SER A 216 16.55 9.79 -16.99
CA SER A 216 16.35 8.71 -17.96
C SER A 216 15.17 8.92 -18.90
N LEU A 217 14.46 10.06 -18.80
CA LEU A 217 13.26 10.33 -19.60
C LEU A 217 13.51 11.46 -20.60
N ASP A 218 13.27 11.18 -21.89
CA ASP A 218 13.39 12.18 -22.97
C ASP A 218 12.44 13.38 -22.79
N ALA A 219 11.31 13.16 -22.13
CA ALA A 219 10.31 14.17 -21.83
C ALA A 219 9.52 13.79 -20.59
N GLU A 220 8.91 14.79 -19.95
CA GLU A 220 7.94 14.57 -18.89
C GLU A 220 6.69 13.84 -19.41
N ARG A 221 6.17 12.91 -18.62
CA ARG A 221 5.01 12.09 -18.98
C ARG A 221 3.95 12.14 -17.89
N LEU A 222 2.72 11.78 -18.25
CA LEU A 222 1.64 11.54 -17.30
C LEU A 222 1.47 10.04 -17.13
N VAL A 223 1.42 9.59 -15.88
CA VAL A 223 1.22 8.18 -15.50
C VAL A 223 0.23 8.11 -14.36
N TYR A 224 -0.55 7.03 -14.28
CA TYR A 224 -1.29 6.77 -13.05
C TYR A 224 -0.36 6.10 -12.05
N LEU A 225 -0.23 6.68 -10.87
CA LEU A 225 0.41 6.03 -9.74
C LEU A 225 -0.67 5.28 -8.96
N ALA A 226 -0.68 3.95 -9.10
CA ALA A 226 -1.49 3.10 -8.24
C ALA A 226 -0.86 3.07 -6.84
N GLN A 227 -1.70 3.15 -5.82
CA GLN A 227 -1.33 3.08 -4.42
C GLN A 227 -2.14 1.99 -3.74
N ILE A 228 -1.45 1.08 -3.08
CA ILE A 228 -2.02 0.12 -2.14
C ILE A 228 -1.61 0.54 -0.73
N LEU A 229 -2.61 0.82 0.11
CA LEU A 229 -2.44 0.97 1.55
C LEU A 229 -2.66 -0.39 2.19
N CYS A 230 -1.63 -0.90 2.86
CA CYS A 230 -1.66 -2.20 3.51
C CYS A 230 -0.87 -2.19 4.81
N PHE A 231 -0.73 -3.34 5.45
CA PHE A 231 0.05 -3.49 6.67
C PHE A 231 1.37 -4.20 6.39
N PHE A 232 2.39 -3.90 7.21
CA PHE A 232 3.74 -4.46 7.06
C PHE A 232 3.74 -5.99 6.94
N ARG A 233 2.88 -6.69 7.69
CA ARG A 233 2.81 -8.16 7.68
C ARG A 233 2.42 -8.77 6.33
N ASP A 234 1.62 -8.06 5.53
CA ASP A 234 1.06 -8.56 4.27
C ASP A 234 1.76 -7.97 3.03
N LEU A 235 2.64 -6.99 3.23
CA LEU A 235 3.25 -6.20 2.16
C LEU A 235 4.00 -7.04 1.12
N ALA A 236 4.79 -8.03 1.56
CA ALA A 236 5.53 -8.88 0.63
C ALA A 236 4.59 -9.73 -0.25
N ARG A 237 3.52 -10.28 0.34
CA ARG A 237 2.52 -11.08 -0.38
C ARG A 237 1.79 -10.21 -1.40
N ILE A 238 1.41 -8.99 -1.02
CA ILE A 238 0.78 -8.02 -1.92
C ILE A 238 1.71 -7.65 -3.08
N ALA A 239 3.00 -7.42 -2.82
CA ALA A 239 3.98 -7.17 -3.86
C ALA A 239 4.08 -8.37 -4.82
N ASP A 240 4.04 -9.60 -4.33
CA ASP A 240 4.03 -10.82 -5.15
C ASP A 240 2.79 -10.91 -6.06
N HIS A 241 1.61 -10.51 -5.58
CA HIS A 241 0.38 -10.42 -6.41
C HIS A 241 0.56 -9.41 -7.54
N CYS A 242 1.03 -8.21 -7.21
CA CYS A 242 1.27 -7.15 -8.20
C CYS A 242 2.34 -7.57 -9.22
N GLN A 243 3.40 -8.25 -8.79
CA GLN A 243 4.44 -8.79 -9.67
C GLN A 243 3.89 -9.86 -10.60
N ARG A 244 3.15 -10.84 -10.06
CA ARG A 244 2.57 -11.95 -10.84
C ARG A 244 1.62 -11.47 -11.93
N LEU A 245 0.89 -10.37 -11.69
CA LEU A 245 -0.01 -9.74 -12.65
C LEU A 245 0.70 -8.74 -13.58
N GLY A 246 2.02 -8.60 -13.46
CA GLY A 246 2.84 -7.76 -14.32
C GLY A 246 2.62 -6.25 -14.11
N PHE A 247 2.23 -5.84 -12.90
CA PHE A 247 2.23 -4.43 -12.50
C PHE A 247 3.58 -3.98 -11.94
N ILE A 248 4.33 -4.91 -11.35
CA ILE A 248 5.68 -4.70 -10.84
C ILE A 248 6.62 -5.60 -11.65
N GLY A 249 7.72 -5.03 -12.16
CA GLY A 249 8.72 -5.78 -12.89
C GLY A 249 9.53 -6.73 -12.01
N SER A 250 10.37 -7.55 -12.64
CA SER A 250 11.29 -8.45 -11.93
C SER A 250 12.66 -7.81 -11.78
N ALA A 251 13.38 -8.17 -10.73
CA ALA A 251 14.79 -7.84 -10.56
C ALA A 251 15.69 -9.09 -10.79
N PRO A 252 16.89 -8.91 -11.37
CA PRO A 252 17.32 -7.71 -12.11
C PRO A 252 16.45 -7.51 -13.36
N ALA A 253 16.23 -6.24 -13.75
CA ALA A 253 15.46 -5.91 -14.95
C ALA A 253 16.13 -6.60 -16.16
N ALA A 254 15.45 -7.59 -16.74
CA ALA A 254 15.97 -8.35 -17.86
C ALA A 254 15.91 -7.52 -19.14
N GLY A 255 16.79 -6.51 -19.28
CA GLY A 255 17.08 -5.79 -20.53
C GLY A 255 15.88 -5.24 -21.31
N ALA A 256 14.73 -5.04 -20.65
CA ALA A 256 13.51 -4.62 -21.31
C ALA A 256 13.26 -3.14 -21.02
N ASP A 257 13.48 -2.28 -22.02
CA ASP A 257 13.16 -0.85 -22.01
C ASP A 257 11.64 -0.58 -22.05
N ASN A 258 10.85 -1.42 -21.38
CA ASN A 258 9.40 -1.40 -21.44
C ASN A 258 8.78 -1.63 -20.06
N TYR A 259 7.52 -1.24 -19.93
CA TYR A 259 6.67 -1.57 -18.81
C TYR A 259 6.67 -3.08 -18.51
N PRO A 260 6.77 -3.52 -17.24
CA PRO A 260 6.96 -2.75 -16.00
C PRO A 260 8.42 -2.70 -15.48
N ASN A 261 9.42 -2.92 -16.34
CA ASN A 261 10.82 -3.11 -15.90
C ASN A 261 11.70 -1.85 -16.02
N GLU A 262 11.29 -0.83 -16.78
CA GLU A 262 12.00 0.45 -16.86
C GLU A 262 12.04 1.17 -15.50
N LEU A 263 13.02 2.05 -15.30
CA LEU A 263 13.12 2.88 -14.09
C LEU A 263 11.87 3.75 -13.85
N ALA A 264 11.26 4.26 -14.93
CA ALA A 264 10.03 5.05 -14.86
C ALA A 264 8.78 4.26 -14.42
N TRP A 265 8.89 2.92 -14.35
CA TRP A 265 7.86 1.99 -13.90
C TRP A 265 8.24 1.30 -12.59
N ARG A 266 9.38 1.66 -11.99
CA ARG A 266 9.85 1.07 -10.74
C ARG A 266 8.87 1.40 -9.61
N ALA A 267 8.46 0.35 -8.90
CA ALA A 267 7.57 0.45 -7.76
C ALA A 267 8.30 0.98 -6.52
N ILE A 268 7.54 1.39 -5.52
CA ILE A 268 8.05 2.06 -4.33
C ILE A 268 7.32 1.55 -3.10
N VAL A 269 8.06 1.22 -2.06
CA VAL A 269 7.52 0.89 -0.75
C VAL A 269 7.99 1.92 0.25
N MET A 270 7.08 2.43 1.07
CA MET A 270 7.42 3.34 2.15
C MET A 270 6.41 3.29 3.30
N PRO A 271 6.78 3.71 4.52
CA PRO A 271 5.81 3.94 5.59
C PRO A 271 4.74 4.94 5.15
N LEU A 272 3.47 4.73 5.53
CA LEU A 272 2.38 5.60 5.08
C LEU A 272 2.58 7.08 5.48
N GLY A 273 3.14 7.35 6.66
CA GLY A 273 3.45 8.73 7.05
C GLY A 273 4.38 9.43 6.06
N ALA A 274 5.36 8.70 5.51
CA ALA A 274 6.29 9.25 4.51
C ALA A 274 5.57 9.56 3.21
N ALA A 275 4.73 8.63 2.75
CA ALA A 275 3.89 8.85 1.58
C ALA A 275 3.05 10.12 1.74
N ILE A 276 2.33 10.30 2.85
CA ILE A 276 1.45 11.46 3.06
C ILE A 276 2.21 12.78 3.04
N THR A 277 3.42 12.81 3.61
CA THR A 277 4.24 14.03 3.69
C THR A 277 5.08 14.29 2.44
N ALA A 278 5.16 13.32 1.52
CA ALA A 278 5.97 13.43 0.32
C ALA A 278 5.30 14.36 -0.69
N GLY A 279 5.81 15.59 -0.82
CA GLY A 279 5.43 16.47 -1.94
C GLY A 279 5.97 15.97 -3.30
N ARG A 280 7.05 15.18 -3.26
CA ARG A 280 7.66 14.51 -4.40
C ARG A 280 8.21 13.16 -3.96
N ILE A 281 8.21 12.19 -4.86
CA ILE A 281 8.86 10.91 -4.62
C ILE A 281 9.96 10.73 -5.64
N GLU A 282 11.19 10.54 -5.17
CA GLU A 282 12.34 10.24 -6.01
C GLU A 282 12.61 8.74 -5.96
N VAL A 283 12.82 8.16 -7.14
CA VAL A 283 13.13 6.74 -7.32
C VAL A 283 14.44 6.65 -8.08
N HIS A 284 15.34 5.82 -7.56
CA HIS A 284 16.69 5.67 -8.07
C HIS A 284 16.85 4.36 -8.83
N ALA A 285 17.73 4.39 -9.83
CA ALA A 285 18.29 3.17 -10.37
C ALA A 285 19.06 2.40 -9.26
N PRO A 286 19.23 1.07 -9.39
CA PRO A 286 19.99 0.29 -8.39
C PRO A 286 21.41 0.80 -8.13
N ASP A 287 22.07 1.33 -9.15
CA ASP A 287 23.41 1.95 -9.07
C ASP A 287 23.38 3.42 -8.60
N ARG A 288 22.18 3.98 -8.41
CA ARG A 288 21.90 5.39 -8.10
C ARG A 288 22.45 6.39 -9.12
N ALA A 289 22.79 5.96 -10.33
CA ALA A 289 23.31 6.84 -11.37
C ALA A 289 22.21 7.64 -12.07
N GLN A 290 20.96 7.17 -11.98
CA GLN A 290 19.80 7.81 -12.57
C GLN A 290 18.66 7.87 -11.57
N ARG A 291 17.77 8.84 -11.77
CA ARG A 291 16.53 8.96 -10.99
C ARG A 291 15.34 9.43 -11.80
N VAL A 292 14.18 9.06 -11.28
CA VAL A 292 12.86 9.51 -11.72
C VAL A 292 12.14 10.14 -10.54
N ILE A 293 11.37 11.19 -10.80
CA ILE A 293 10.66 11.99 -9.81
C ILE A 293 9.18 11.98 -10.17
N TYR A 294 8.35 11.54 -9.22
CA TYR A 294 6.90 11.65 -9.27
C TYR A 294 6.47 12.91 -8.52
N HIS A 295 5.76 13.79 -9.22
CA HIS A 295 5.27 15.04 -8.65
C HIS A 295 3.81 14.91 -8.22
N ASP A 296 3.50 15.49 -7.06
CA ASP A 296 2.16 15.52 -6.46
C ASP A 296 1.46 14.14 -6.45
N PRO A 297 2.13 13.08 -5.97
CA PRO A 297 1.59 11.72 -6.00
C PRO A 297 0.33 11.57 -5.16
N PHE A 298 0.12 12.48 -4.19
CA PHE A 298 -1.02 12.48 -3.30
C PHE A 298 -1.78 13.81 -3.38
N PRO A 299 -3.12 13.75 -3.42
CA PRO A 299 -3.95 14.93 -3.28
C PRO A 299 -3.83 15.53 -1.88
N ALA A 300 -3.91 16.87 -1.79
CA ALA A 300 -3.83 17.60 -0.52
C ALA A 300 -4.91 17.21 0.52
N ASP A 301 -6.01 16.61 0.08
CA ASP A 301 -7.12 16.15 0.93
C ASP A 301 -7.30 14.64 0.85
N MET A 302 -6.33 13.89 1.38
CA MET A 302 -6.36 12.43 1.36
C MET A 302 -7.46 11.86 2.28
N THR A 303 -7.78 12.56 3.39
CA THR A 303 -8.76 12.10 4.39
C THR A 303 -10.17 12.06 3.82
N THR A 304 -10.64 13.16 3.18
CA THR A 304 -11.96 13.19 2.52
C THR A 304 -12.07 12.16 1.39
N ARG A 305 -10.93 11.77 0.80
CA ARG A 305 -10.91 10.80 -0.31
C ARG A 305 -10.99 9.35 0.17
N LEU A 306 -10.39 9.00 1.31
CA LEU A 306 -10.54 7.66 1.88
C LEU A 306 -12.02 7.33 2.17
N ASP A 307 -12.79 8.31 2.64
CA ASP A 307 -14.24 8.15 2.84
C ASP A 307 -14.97 7.87 1.52
N LYS A 308 -14.62 8.56 0.43
CA LYS A 308 -15.19 8.34 -0.90
C LYS A 308 -14.94 6.92 -1.45
N ILE A 309 -13.80 6.29 -1.11
CA ILE A 309 -13.52 4.91 -1.56
C ILE A 309 -14.47 3.93 -0.88
N ARG A 310 -14.76 4.14 0.41
CA ARG A 310 -15.64 3.26 1.19
C ARG A 310 -17.06 3.23 0.63
N ASP A 311 -17.50 4.35 0.07
CA ASP A 311 -18.86 4.54 -0.45
C ASP A 311 -18.98 4.28 -1.96
N ALA A 312 -17.86 4.16 -2.68
CA ALA A 312 -17.86 3.95 -4.13
C ALA A 312 -18.41 2.55 -4.49
N SER A 313 -19.38 2.51 -5.41
CA SER A 313 -19.85 1.24 -5.95
C SER A 313 -18.82 0.66 -6.93
N ARG A 314 -18.65 -0.66 -6.91
CA ARG A 314 -17.71 -1.36 -7.79
C ARG A 314 -17.96 -1.07 -9.28
N ILE A 315 -19.23 -1.02 -9.69
CA ILE A 315 -19.63 -0.73 -11.06
C ILE A 315 -19.17 0.68 -11.48
N GLU A 316 -19.40 1.67 -10.62
CA GLU A 316 -18.98 3.04 -10.87
C GLU A 316 -17.45 3.17 -10.98
N THR A 317 -16.70 2.43 -10.15
CA THR A 317 -15.24 2.36 -10.27
C THR A 317 -14.80 1.79 -11.62
N GLU A 318 -15.35 0.65 -12.05
CA GLU A 318 -15.00 0.02 -13.33
C GLU A 318 -15.32 0.93 -14.52
N GLU A 319 -16.45 1.64 -14.49
CA GLU A 319 -16.81 2.63 -15.51
C GLU A 319 -15.84 3.82 -15.53
N ARG A 320 -15.41 4.33 -14.37
CA ARG A 320 -14.42 5.42 -14.27
C ARG A 320 -13.04 5.01 -14.80
N LEU A 321 -12.59 3.79 -14.49
CA LEU A 321 -11.32 3.25 -15.01
C LEU A 321 -11.35 3.15 -16.53
N LYS A 322 -12.43 2.61 -17.11
CA LYS A 322 -12.64 2.55 -18.57
C LYS A 322 -12.74 3.92 -19.22
N ALA A 323 -13.40 4.88 -18.57
CA ALA A 323 -13.50 6.25 -19.06
C ALA A 323 -12.11 6.93 -19.09
N ALA A 324 -11.28 6.71 -18.07
CA ALA A 324 -9.91 7.20 -18.04
C ALA A 324 -9.06 6.60 -19.16
N GLU A 325 -9.08 5.28 -19.34
CA GLU A 325 -8.41 4.60 -20.47
C GLU A 325 -8.85 5.19 -21.82
N THR A 326 -10.16 5.26 -22.06
CA THR A 326 -10.73 5.77 -23.32
C THR A 326 -10.27 7.21 -23.60
N PHE A 327 -10.27 8.07 -22.58
CA PHE A 327 -9.79 9.45 -22.70
C PHE A 327 -8.33 9.50 -23.18
N TRP A 328 -7.47 8.63 -22.64
CA TRP A 328 -6.07 8.60 -23.02
C TRP A 328 -5.84 8.03 -24.42
N SER A 329 -6.54 6.96 -24.82
CA SER A 329 -6.44 6.41 -26.18
C SER A 329 -6.83 7.43 -27.25
N VAL A 330 -7.85 8.26 -26.97
CA VAL A 330 -8.27 9.34 -27.88
C VAL A 330 -7.25 10.49 -27.89
N SER A 331 -6.68 10.82 -26.74
CA SER A 331 -5.76 11.96 -26.58
C SER A 331 -4.34 11.67 -27.09
N SER A 332 -3.88 10.43 -27.03
CA SER A 332 -2.54 10.02 -27.48
C SER A 332 -2.42 9.89 -29.00
N GLY A 333 -3.54 9.94 -29.74
CA GLY A 333 -3.54 9.72 -31.18
C GLY A 333 -3.16 8.28 -31.56
N GLU A 334 -3.19 7.32 -30.63
CA GLU A 334 -3.08 5.89 -30.89
C GLU A 334 -4.36 5.35 -31.56
N ASN A 335 -4.78 5.98 -32.64
CA ASN A 335 -5.72 5.39 -33.58
C ASN A 335 -4.96 4.34 -34.39
N ASN A 336 -5.09 3.07 -33.97
CA ASN A 336 -5.29 1.84 -34.74
C ASN A 336 -4.86 1.69 -36.22
N ASP A 337 -3.94 2.48 -36.79
CA ASP A 337 -3.36 2.26 -38.12
C ASP A 337 -2.32 1.11 -38.14
N ARG A 338 -2.46 0.13 -37.23
CA ARG A 338 -1.71 -1.14 -37.26
C ARG A 338 -2.47 -2.31 -37.90
N ASN A 339 -3.65 -2.07 -38.47
CA ASN A 339 -4.35 -3.03 -39.32
C ASN A 339 -4.86 -2.36 -40.60
N ALA A 340 -3.93 -2.00 -41.49
CA ALA A 340 -4.19 -1.78 -42.92
C ALA A 340 -3.10 -2.47 -43.73
#